data_AF-A0A4Y2GWR3-F1
#
_entry.id   AF-A0A4Y2GWR3-F1
#
_cell.length_a   1.000
_cell.length_b   1.000
_cell.length_c   1.000
_cell.angle_alpha   90.00
_cell.angle_beta   90.00
_cell.angle_gamma   90.00
#
_symmetry.space_group_name_H-M   'P 1'
#
loop_
_entity.id
_entity.type
_entity.pdbx_description
1 polymer ?
#
loop_
_entity_poly.entity_id
_entity_poly.type
_entity_poly.pdbx_seq_one_letter_code
_entity_poly.pdbx_strand_id
1 'polypeptide(L)'
;MQATVVGSRAREVVKKFPPTRENFAKAVDNLNTRLGSEELLVQVYVRKLLKLLLSVQSNQKLSPTFLYYKLEFYLRALENLGVTTDKCTSILYPMFESCFDEEFLNYWNRSPASSSANDSKERLERLMLFLKGEVKGEERISLAMSGFC
;
A
#
# COMPACT_ATOMS: atom_id res chain seq x y z
N MET A 1 1.42 -21.59 11.56
CA MET A 1 1.77 -20.15 11.43
C MET A 1 2.50 -19.71 12.69
N GLN A 2 3.63 -18.99 12.58
CA GLN A 2 4.28 -18.35 13.74
C GLN A 2 3.75 -16.91 13.88
N ALA A 3 3.40 -16.49 15.09
CA ALA A 3 2.84 -15.16 15.36
C ALA A 3 3.86 -14.01 15.22
N THR A 4 5.17 -14.31 15.24
CA THR A 4 6.25 -13.33 15.09
C THR A 4 7.47 -13.94 14.40
N VAL A 5 8.19 -13.13 13.62
CA VAL A 5 9.40 -13.55 12.89
C VAL A 5 10.57 -13.76 13.86
N VAL A 6 11.32 -14.86 13.70
CA VAL A 6 12.51 -15.17 14.52
C VAL A 6 13.53 -14.03 14.40
N GLY A 7 14.10 -13.59 15.52
CA GLY A 7 15.06 -12.48 15.58
C GLY A 7 14.45 -11.08 15.50
N SER A 8 13.13 -10.95 15.30
CA SER A 8 12.47 -9.64 15.30
C SER A 8 12.36 -9.04 16.70
N ARG A 9 12.30 -7.70 16.77
CA ARG A 9 12.04 -6.98 18.02
C ARG A 9 10.72 -7.41 18.68
N ALA A 10 9.69 -7.71 17.89
CA ALA A 10 8.42 -8.24 18.39
C ALA A 10 8.58 -9.61 19.06
N ARG A 11 9.37 -10.52 18.47
CA ARG A 11 9.68 -11.82 19.05
C ARG A 11 10.42 -11.67 20.39
N GLU A 12 11.36 -10.74 20.48
CA GLU A 12 12.09 -10.47 21.72
C GLU A 12 11.22 -9.83 22.81
N VAL A 13 10.13 -9.14 22.46
CA VAL A 13 9.13 -8.68 23.44
C VAL A 13 8.31 -9.86 23.95
N VAL A 14 7.78 -10.70 23.05
CA VAL A 14 6.93 -11.85 23.43
C VAL A 14 7.68 -12.87 24.27
N LYS A 15 8.95 -13.16 23.95
CA LYS A 15 9.78 -14.13 24.68
C LYS A 15 10.00 -13.81 26.16
N LYS A 16 9.81 -12.55 26.58
CA LYS A 16 9.98 -12.13 27.99
C LYS A 16 8.84 -12.58 28.89
N PHE A 17 7.75 -13.08 28.31
CA PHE A 17 6.56 -13.49 29.02
C PHE A 17 6.43 -15.02 28.94
N PRO A 18 6.35 -15.73 30.08
CA PRO A 18 5.98 -17.13 30.10
C PRO A 18 4.60 -17.35 29.43
N PRO A 19 4.38 -18.47 28.70
CA PRO A 19 3.15 -18.72 27.96
C PRO A 19 1.99 -19.14 28.87
N THR A 20 1.51 -18.21 29.69
CA THR A 20 0.38 -18.38 30.60
C THR A 20 -0.76 -17.42 30.24
N ARG A 21 -2.00 -17.80 30.58
CA ARG A 21 -3.20 -17.00 30.28
C ARG A 21 -3.09 -15.56 30.81
N GLU A 22 -2.56 -15.41 32.01
CA GLU A 22 -2.36 -14.11 32.69
C GLU A 22 -1.32 -13.21 32.00
N ASN A 23 -0.37 -13.80 31.27
CA ASN A 23 0.73 -13.07 30.65
C ASN A 23 0.46 -12.68 29.21
N PHE A 24 -0.55 -13.25 28.55
CA PHE A 24 -0.88 -12.90 27.16
C PHE A 24 -1.28 -11.43 27.03
N ALA A 25 -2.17 -10.93 27.90
CA ALA A 25 -2.56 -9.52 27.89
C ALA A 25 -1.35 -8.60 28.11
N LYS A 26 -0.47 -8.94 29.07
CA LYS A 26 0.76 -8.16 29.34
C LYS A 26 1.72 -8.15 28.14
N ALA A 27 1.84 -9.27 27.44
CA ALA A 27 2.67 -9.35 26.24
C ALA A 27 2.11 -8.48 25.10
N VAL A 28 0.78 -8.49 24.91
CA VAL A 28 0.08 -7.63 23.93
C VAL A 28 0.23 -6.15 24.28
N ASP A 29 0.00 -5.77 25.54
CA ASP A 29 0.18 -4.40 26.01
C ASP A 29 1.63 -3.92 25.78
N ASN A 30 2.62 -4.76 26.11
CA ASN A 30 4.02 -4.41 25.91
C ASN A 30 4.37 -4.25 24.42
N LEU A 31 3.79 -5.09 23.55
CA LEU A 31 3.91 -4.93 22.09
C LEU A 31 3.31 -3.60 21.63
N ASN A 32 2.11 -3.25 22.11
CA ASN A 32 1.44 -2.01 21.77
C ASN A 32 2.26 -0.79 22.23
N THR A 33 2.72 -0.77 23.48
CA THR A 33 3.53 0.34 24.01
C THR A 33 4.87 0.48 23.28
N ARG A 34 5.54 -0.63 22.93
CA ARG A 34 6.89 -0.57 22.36
C ARG A 34 6.94 -0.45 20.84
N LEU A 35 5.95 -0.99 20.15
CA LEU A 35 5.94 -1.16 18.69
C LEU A 35 4.68 -0.61 18.03
N GLY A 36 3.58 -0.48 18.77
CA GLY A 36 2.28 -0.04 18.28
C GLY A 36 2.05 1.47 18.37
N SER A 37 3.10 2.30 18.50
CA SER A 37 2.94 3.76 18.47
C SER A 37 2.41 4.17 17.10
N GLU A 38 1.11 4.48 17.05
CA GLU A 38 0.39 4.81 15.81
C GLU A 38 1.04 6.00 15.10
N GLU A 39 1.41 7.05 15.85
CA GLU A 39 2.10 8.23 15.31
C GLU A 39 3.42 7.86 14.60
N LEU A 40 4.25 7.02 15.21
CA LEU A 40 5.49 6.56 14.59
C LEU A 40 5.22 5.69 13.37
N LEU A 41 4.20 4.82 13.44
CA LEU A 41 3.80 3.97 12.31
C LEU A 41 3.30 4.80 11.13
N VAL A 42 2.51 5.85 11.37
CA VAL A 42 2.09 6.81 10.34
C VAL A 42 3.32 7.39 9.65
N GLN A 43 4.29 7.89 10.42
CA GLN A 43 5.52 8.42 9.81
C GLN A 43 6.30 7.38 9.01
N VAL A 44 6.37 6.13 9.47
CA VAL A 44 7.03 5.04 8.75
C VAL A 44 6.33 4.77 7.41
N TYR A 45 4.99 4.68 7.40
CA TYR A 45 4.25 4.41 6.18
C TYR A 45 4.27 5.58 5.20
N VAL A 46 4.17 6.83 5.69
CA VAL A 46 4.33 8.03 4.85
C VAL A 46 5.72 8.05 4.21
N ARG A 47 6.80 7.82 4.98
CA ARG A 47 8.17 7.78 4.42
C ARG A 47 8.35 6.65 3.40
N LYS A 48 7.75 5.48 3.63
CA LYS A 48 7.78 4.37 2.67
C LYS A 48 7.02 4.68 1.38
N LEU A 49 5.86 5.34 1.50
CA LEU A 49 5.10 5.80 0.35
C LEU A 49 5.91 6.81 -0.46
N LEU A 50 6.44 7.86 0.19
CA LEU A 50 7.29 8.85 -0.49
C LEU A 50 8.52 8.22 -1.15
N LYS A 51 9.17 7.26 -0.49
CA LYS A 51 10.30 6.53 -1.07
C LYS A 51 9.91 5.72 -2.31
N LEU A 52 8.73 5.10 -2.32
CA LEU A 52 8.21 4.40 -3.50
C LEU A 52 8.05 5.40 -4.66
N LEU A 53 7.39 6.53 -4.42
CA LEU A 53 7.15 7.55 -5.44
C LEU A 53 8.47 8.10 -6.02
N LEU A 54 9.46 8.37 -5.16
CA LEU A 54 10.80 8.82 -5.58
C LEU A 54 11.57 7.75 -6.38
N SER A 55 11.41 6.46 -6.04
CA SER A 55 12.09 5.39 -6.77
C SER A 55 11.63 5.32 -8.23
N VAL A 56 10.35 5.54 -8.47
CA VAL A 56 9.78 5.56 -9.82
C VAL A 56 10.32 6.74 -10.64
N GLN A 57 10.46 7.92 -10.02
CA GLN A 57 11.05 9.11 -10.66
C GLN A 57 12.54 8.92 -11.03
N SER A 58 13.26 8.05 -10.33
CA SER A 58 14.67 7.75 -10.61
C SER A 58 14.91 6.78 -11.79
N ASN A 59 13.96 6.69 -12.73
CA ASN A 59 13.94 5.77 -13.88
C ASN A 59 13.91 4.27 -13.54
N GLN A 60 13.56 3.89 -12.30
CA GLN A 60 13.18 2.51 -12.04
C GLN A 60 11.75 2.29 -12.53
N LYS A 61 11.59 1.76 -13.75
CA LYS A 61 10.28 1.29 -14.23
C LYS A 61 9.80 0.18 -13.29
N LEU A 62 8.77 0.49 -12.49
CA LEU A 62 8.04 -0.50 -11.71
C LEU A 62 6.89 -1.03 -12.54
N SER A 63 6.58 -2.32 -12.43
CA SER A 63 5.39 -2.85 -13.10
C SER A 63 4.12 -2.22 -12.49
N PRO A 64 3.07 -1.98 -13.30
CA PRO A 64 1.79 -1.48 -12.79
C PRO A 64 1.24 -2.33 -11.65
N THR A 65 1.41 -3.65 -11.75
CA THR A 65 1.03 -4.62 -10.71
C THR A 65 1.78 -4.40 -9.39
N PHE A 66 3.10 -4.24 -9.41
CA PHE A 66 3.86 -3.97 -8.19
C PHE A 66 3.46 -2.63 -7.57
N LEU A 67 3.30 -1.60 -8.41
CA LEU A 67 2.93 -0.27 -7.97
C LEU A 67 1.54 -0.27 -7.31
N TYR A 68 0.54 -0.89 -7.95
CA TYR A 68 -0.81 -1.07 -7.38
C TYR A 68 -0.76 -1.69 -5.99
N TYR A 69 -0.12 -2.87 -5.84
CA TYR A 69 -0.08 -3.58 -4.56
C TYR A 69 0.61 -2.76 -3.47
N LYS A 70 1.68 -2.03 -3.80
CA LYS A 70 2.38 -1.19 -2.82
C LYS A 70 1.55 0.04 -2.43
N LEU A 71 0.93 0.70 -3.38
CA LEU A 71 0.07 1.87 -3.11
C LEU A 71 -1.15 1.45 -2.29
N GLU A 72 -1.85 0.39 -2.67
CA GLU A 72 -3.00 -0.16 -1.91
C GLU A 72 -2.58 -0.52 -0.48
N PHE A 73 -1.45 -1.22 -0.32
CA PHE A 73 -0.94 -1.59 0.98
C PHE A 73 -0.64 -0.38 1.88
N TYR A 74 0.03 0.65 1.35
CA TYR A 74 0.37 1.83 2.14
C TYR A 74 -0.85 2.70 2.47
N LEU A 75 -1.74 2.91 1.50
CA LEU A 75 -2.99 3.66 1.73
C LEU A 75 -3.86 2.96 2.78
N ARG A 76 -4.03 1.64 2.68
CA ARG A 76 -4.80 0.86 3.65
C ARG A 76 -4.15 0.85 5.03
N ALA A 77 -2.82 0.76 5.11
CA ALA A 77 -2.11 0.83 6.39
C ALA A 77 -2.32 2.19 7.07
N LEU A 78 -2.30 3.28 6.32
CA LEU A 78 -2.55 4.63 6.82
C LEU A 78 -4.02 4.80 7.27
N GLU A 79 -4.98 4.31 6.48
CA GLU A 79 -6.41 4.30 6.82
C GLU A 79 -6.66 3.55 8.15
N ASN A 80 -6.06 2.38 8.33
CA ASN A 80 -6.16 1.59 9.55
C ASN A 80 -5.53 2.27 10.79
N LEU A 81 -4.64 3.23 10.58
CA LEU A 81 -4.04 4.06 11.63
C LEU A 81 -4.81 5.38 11.85
N GLY A 82 -6.02 5.50 11.28
CA GLY A 82 -6.87 6.68 11.43
C GLY A 82 -6.46 7.87 10.56
N VAL A 83 -5.51 7.72 9.63
CA VAL A 83 -5.14 8.78 8.69
C VAL A 83 -6.17 8.83 7.58
N THR A 84 -7.10 9.78 7.66
CA THR A 84 -8.05 10.04 6.58
C THR A 84 -7.31 10.67 5.41
N THR A 85 -7.15 9.93 4.31
CA THR A 85 -6.49 10.41 3.09
C THR A 85 -7.30 11.47 2.35
N ASP A 86 -8.60 11.61 2.67
CA ASP A 86 -9.53 12.60 2.10
C ASP A 86 -8.93 14.01 1.98
N LYS A 87 -8.40 14.55 3.08
CA LYS A 87 -7.76 15.87 3.12
C LYS A 87 -6.42 15.95 2.39
N CYS A 88 -5.78 14.81 2.15
CA CYS A 88 -4.49 14.71 1.48
C CYS A 88 -4.62 14.28 0.01
N THR A 89 -5.82 13.92 -0.47
CA THR A 89 -6.01 13.42 -1.84
C THR A 89 -5.58 14.41 -2.91
N SER A 90 -5.77 15.71 -2.67
CA SER A 90 -5.29 16.79 -3.54
C SER A 90 -3.77 16.84 -3.67
N ILE A 91 -3.03 16.33 -2.67
CA ILE A 91 -1.56 16.23 -2.68
C ILE A 91 -1.12 14.86 -3.23
N LEU A 92 -1.80 13.79 -2.80
CA LEU A 92 -1.46 12.41 -3.15
C LEU A 92 -1.71 12.13 -4.63
N TYR A 93 -2.81 12.64 -5.20
CA TYR A 93 -3.16 12.37 -6.59
C TYR A 93 -2.07 12.83 -7.57
N PRO A 94 -1.62 14.10 -7.58
CA PRO A 94 -0.55 14.54 -8.48
C PRO A 94 0.75 13.78 -8.29
N MET A 95 1.08 13.42 -7.04
CA MET A 95 2.28 12.63 -6.75
C MET A 95 2.20 11.22 -7.33
N PHE A 96 1.03 10.60 -7.28
CA PHE A 96 0.81 9.26 -7.82
C PHE A 96 0.79 9.31 -9.34
N GLU A 97 0.08 10.28 -9.93
CA GLU A 97 0.04 10.50 -11.38
C GLU A 97 1.47 10.68 -11.95
N SER A 98 2.35 11.37 -11.22
CA SER A 98 3.76 11.56 -11.60
C SER A 98 4.63 10.29 -11.59
N CYS A 99 4.11 9.16 -11.10
CA CYS A 99 4.82 7.89 -11.13
C CYS A 99 4.58 7.10 -12.43
N PHE A 100 3.68 7.54 -13.29
CA PHE A 100 3.36 6.81 -14.50
C PHE A 100 4.09 7.39 -15.71
N ASP A 101 4.43 6.55 -16.67
CA ASP A 101 4.99 7.02 -17.93
C ASP A 101 3.90 7.60 -18.84
N GLU A 102 4.34 8.32 -19.88
CA GLU A 102 3.44 9.01 -20.80
C GLU A 102 2.45 8.04 -21.48
N GLU A 103 2.90 6.83 -21.81
CA GLU A 103 2.05 5.81 -22.42
C GLU A 103 0.91 5.42 -21.47
N PHE A 104 1.23 5.09 -20.21
CA PHE A 104 0.21 4.78 -19.20
C PHE A 104 -0.75 5.97 -18.97
N LEU A 105 -0.22 7.19 -18.84
CA LEU A 105 -1.04 8.39 -18.63
C LEU A 105 -1.99 8.66 -19.80
N ASN A 106 -1.57 8.38 -21.03
CA ASN A 106 -2.44 8.47 -22.20
C ASN A 106 -3.58 7.46 -22.14
N TYR A 107 -3.32 6.20 -21.76
CA TYR A 107 -4.37 5.20 -21.56
C TYR A 107 -5.34 5.61 -20.45
N TRP A 108 -4.80 6.05 -19.30
CA TRP A 108 -5.60 6.52 -18.18
C TRP A 108 -6.50 7.69 -18.56
N ASN A 109 -5.97 8.74 -19.20
CA ASN A 109 -6.75 9.93 -19.56
C ASN A 109 -7.82 9.68 -20.63
N ARG A 110 -7.64 8.66 -21.48
CA ARG A 110 -8.66 8.22 -22.44
C ARG A 110 -9.73 7.31 -21.81
N SER A 111 -9.46 6.78 -20.62
CA SER A 111 -10.41 5.91 -19.93
C SER A 111 -11.63 6.70 -19.46
N PRO A 112 -12.86 6.16 -19.62
CA PRO A 112 -14.07 6.80 -19.11
C PRO A 112 -14.05 6.99 -17.58
N ALA A 113 -13.20 6.23 -16.87
CA ALA A 113 -12.96 6.38 -15.45
C ALA A 113 -12.25 7.71 -15.10
N SER A 114 -11.36 8.21 -15.97
CA SER A 114 -10.63 9.46 -15.74
C SER A 114 -11.49 10.70 -16.04
N SER A 115 -12.30 10.64 -17.10
CA SER A 115 -13.05 11.79 -17.63
C SER A 115 -14.24 12.22 -16.80
N SER A 116 -14.79 11.35 -15.96
CA SER A 116 -16.01 11.62 -15.18
C SER A 116 -15.73 11.94 -13.71
N ALA A 117 -14.46 12.15 -13.34
CA ALA A 117 -14.04 12.41 -11.95
C ALA A 117 -14.09 13.91 -11.66
N ASN A 118 -14.77 14.30 -10.59
CA ASN A 118 -15.06 15.71 -10.28
C ASN A 118 -13.99 16.35 -9.37
N ASP A 119 -13.28 15.55 -8.58
CA ASP A 119 -12.25 16.02 -7.66
C ASP A 119 -11.06 15.04 -7.58
N SER A 120 -9.98 15.45 -6.90
CA SER A 120 -8.76 14.65 -6.74
C SER A 120 -8.96 13.34 -6.00
N LYS A 121 -9.95 13.26 -5.11
CA LYS A 121 -10.25 12.03 -4.35
C LYS A 121 -10.88 11.01 -5.28
N GLU A 122 -11.93 11.39 -5.98
CA GLU A 122 -12.62 10.54 -6.94
C GLU A 122 -11.64 10.10 -8.06
N ARG A 123 -10.78 11.02 -8.51
CA ARG A 123 -9.76 10.71 -9.51
C ARG A 123 -8.72 9.71 -9.00
N LEU A 124 -8.27 9.82 -7.74
CA LEU A 124 -7.35 8.87 -7.10
C LEU A 124 -8.00 7.49 -6.90
N GLU A 125 -9.23 7.45 -6.39
CA GLU A 125 -9.97 6.20 -6.19
C GLU A 125 -10.15 5.45 -7.52
N ARG A 126 -10.51 6.18 -8.58
CA ARG A 126 -10.69 5.59 -9.91
C ARG A 126 -9.37 5.18 -10.55
N LEU A 127 -8.28 5.90 -10.32
CA LEU A 127 -6.94 5.48 -10.74
C LEU A 127 -6.53 4.16 -10.07
N MET A 128 -6.78 4.02 -8.77
CA MET A 128 -6.55 2.76 -8.05
C MET A 128 -7.41 1.61 -8.59
N LEU A 129 -8.67 1.88 -8.94
CA LEU A 129 -9.55 0.89 -9.58
C LEU A 129 -9.08 0.50 -10.98
N PHE A 130 -8.59 1.47 -11.76
CA PHE A 130 -8.04 1.24 -13.09
C PHE A 130 -6.80 0.35 -13.01
N LEU A 131 -5.85 0.67 -12.14
CA LEU A 131 -4.66 -0.14 -11.88
C LEU A 131 -5.02 -1.58 -11.47
N LYS A 132 -6.02 -1.75 -10.60
CA LYS A 132 -6.54 -3.07 -10.24
C LYS A 132 -7.08 -3.84 -11.44
N GLY A 133 -7.71 -3.13 -12.37
CA GLY A 133 -8.17 -3.68 -13.65
C GLY A 133 -7.01 -4.19 -14.50
N GLU A 134 -5.95 -3.38 -14.63
CA GLU A 134 -4.73 -3.74 -15.36
C GLU A 134 -4.05 -4.99 -14.77
N VAL A 135 -3.92 -5.07 -13.43
CA VAL A 135 -3.37 -6.28 -12.76
C VAL A 135 -4.16 -7.54 -13.12
N LYS A 136 -5.49 -7.46 -13.07
CA LYS A 136 -6.35 -8.59 -13.45
C LYS A 136 -6.27 -8.90 -14.95
N GLY A 137 -6.06 -7.88 -15.78
CA GLY A 137 -5.82 -8.02 -17.21
C GLY A 137 -4.55 -8.82 -17.48
N GLU A 138 -3.44 -8.44 -16.82
CA GLU A 138 -2.16 -9.16 -16.87
C GLU A 138 -2.33 -10.64 -16.44
N GLU A 139 -3.04 -10.91 -15.34
CA GLU A 139 -3.33 -12.27 -14.87
C GLU A 139 -4.12 -13.08 -15.90
N ARG A 140 -5.16 -12.49 -16.51
CA ARG A 140 -5.97 -13.15 -17.55
C ARG A 140 -5.15 -13.47 -18.80
N ILE A 141 -4.30 -12.54 -19.23
CA ILE A 141 -3.40 -12.75 -20.36
C ILE A 141 -2.43 -13.89 -20.03
N SER A 142 -1.81 -13.87 -18.84
CA SER A 142 -0.92 -14.94 -18.37
C SER A 142 -1.59 -16.31 -18.39
N LEU A 143 -2.84 -16.40 -17.88
CA LEU A 143 -3.64 -17.64 -17.91
C LEU A 143 -3.98 -18.10 -19.34
N ALA A 144 -4.31 -17.18 -20.24
CA ALA A 144 -4.55 -17.52 -21.64
C ALA A 144 -3.27 -18.01 -22.33
N MET A 145 -2.12 -17.43 -21.98
CA MET A 145 -0.81 -17.80 -22.52
C MET A 145 -0.27 -19.11 -21.95
N SER A 146 -0.70 -19.54 -20.75
CA SER A 146 -0.27 -20.82 -20.17
C SER A 146 -0.90 -22.06 -20.84
N GLY A 147 -1.85 -21.87 -21.78
CA GLY A 147 -2.45 -22.94 -22.57
C GLY A 147 -3.31 -23.93 -21.76
N PHE A 148 -3.88 -24.91 -22.46
CA PHE A 148 -4.55 -26.07 -21.86
C PHE A 148 -3.55 -27.24 -21.80
N CYS A 149 -2.59 -27.20 -20.87
CA CYS A 149 -1.81 -28.40 -20.55
C CYS A 149 -2.54 -29.22 -19.49
#